data_AF-A0A5K1BE36-F1
#
_entry.id   AF-A0A5K1BE36-F1
#
_cell.length_a   1.000
_cell.length_b   1.000
_cell.length_c   1.000
_cell.angle_alpha   90.00
_cell.angle_beta   90.00
_cell.angle_gamma   90.00
#
_symmetry.space_group_name_H-M   'P 1'
#
loop_
_entity.id
_entity.type
_entity.pdbx_description
1 polymer ?
#
loop_
_entity_poly.entity_id
_entity_poly.type
_entity_poly.pdbx_seq_one_letter_code
_entity_poly.pdbx_strand_id
1 'polypeptide(L)'
;MSDNPTEFDLPERITAVLPADPYEQLDIARKITSIALATRVSKLEVEAARLRQKLVEKDDAIAELQETLQKLEDSLFEAEEKLSIATHEK
;
A
#
# COMPACT_ATOMS: atom_id res chain seq x y z
N MET A 1 -43.48 -27.29 11.32
CA MET A 1 -43.41 -25.91 11.85
C MET A 1 -42.07 -25.37 11.38
N SER A 2 -42.15 -24.21 10.74
CA SER A 2 -41.14 -23.53 9.93
C SER A 2 -39.71 -23.54 10.48
N ASP A 3 -38.80 -24.18 9.74
CA ASP A 3 -37.40 -23.78 9.68
C ASP A 3 -37.36 -22.34 9.19
N ASN A 4 -37.12 -21.41 10.11
CA ASN A 4 -36.89 -20.02 9.79
C ASN A 4 -35.37 -19.84 9.68
N PRO A 5 -34.81 -19.47 8.52
CA PRO A 5 -33.36 -19.35 8.33
C PRO A 5 -32.87 -18.00 8.89
N THR A 6 -33.07 -17.79 10.19
CA THR A 6 -32.40 -16.74 10.97
C THR A 6 -31.44 -17.37 11.97
N GLU A 7 -30.74 -18.43 11.56
CA GLU A 7 -29.75 -19.11 12.39
C GLU A 7 -28.39 -18.39 12.27
N PHE A 8 -28.33 -17.19 12.87
CA PHE A 8 -27.08 -16.72 13.47
C PHE A 8 -27.17 -17.02 14.95
N ASP A 9 -27.22 -18.31 15.30
CA ASP A 9 -27.11 -18.72 16.69
C ASP A 9 -25.69 -18.39 17.16
N LEU A 10 -25.61 -17.35 17.99
CA LEU A 10 -24.38 -17.00 18.65
C LEU A 10 -24.00 -18.16 19.60
N PRO A 11 -22.72 -18.55 19.65
CA PRO A 11 -22.28 -19.59 20.57
C PRO A 11 -22.74 -19.29 21.99
N GLU A 12 -23.16 -20.31 22.74
CA GLU A 12 -23.74 -20.18 24.09
C GLU A 12 -22.91 -19.28 25.03
N ARG A 13 -21.58 -19.38 24.93
CA ARG A 13 -20.63 -18.54 25.68
C ARG A 13 -20.77 -17.04 25.41
N ILE A 14 -21.18 -16.66 24.20
CA ILE A 14 -21.37 -15.27 23.76
C ILE A 14 -22.75 -14.78 24.20
N THR A 15 -23.78 -15.60 24.04
CA THR A 15 -25.14 -15.31 24.51
C THR A 15 -25.20 -15.17 26.03
N ALA A 16 -24.44 -15.98 26.77
CA ALA A 16 -24.37 -15.93 28.24
C ALA A 16 -23.77 -14.62 28.80
N VAL A 17 -22.99 -13.89 27.99
CA VAL A 17 -22.35 -12.62 28.39
C VAL A 17 -22.96 -11.40 27.69
N LEU A 18 -23.91 -11.62 26.77
CA LEU A 18 -24.59 -10.56 26.06
C LEU A 18 -25.57 -9.85 27.01
N PRO A 19 -25.65 -8.50 27.00
CA PRO A 19 -26.67 -7.81 27.78
C PRO A 19 -28.08 -8.26 27.40
N ALA A 20 -29.00 -8.33 28.35
CA ALA A 20 -30.39 -8.68 28.06
C ALA A 20 -31.15 -7.55 27.32
N ASP A 21 -30.75 -6.29 27.52
CA ASP A 21 -31.34 -5.13 26.85
C ASP A 21 -30.88 -5.03 25.38
N PRO A 22 -31.79 -5.08 24.40
CA PRO A 22 -31.45 -4.96 22.98
C PRO A 22 -30.69 -3.68 22.59
N TYR A 23 -30.90 -2.55 23.28
CA TYR A 23 -30.19 -1.31 22.98
C TYR A 23 -28.73 -1.37 23.44
N GLU A 24 -28.46 -2.01 24.58
CA GLU A 24 -27.10 -2.27 25.04
C GLU A 24 -26.36 -3.24 24.11
N GLN A 25 -27.06 -4.24 23.55
CA GLN A 25 -26.50 -5.12 22.53
C GLN A 25 -26.10 -4.36 21.26
N LEU A 26 -26.94 -3.43 20.80
CA LEU A 26 -26.64 -2.59 19.65
C LEU A 26 -25.40 -1.71 19.89
N ASP A 27 -25.26 -1.20 21.11
CA ASP A 27 -24.08 -0.42 21.49
C ASP A 27 -22.79 -1.26 21.45
N ILE A 28 -22.84 -2.51 21.89
CA ILE A 28 -21.70 -3.44 21.76
C ILE A 28 -21.42 -3.73 20.28
N ALA A 29 -22.45 -4.03 19.48
CA ALA A 29 -22.29 -4.29 18.05
C ALA A 29 -21.66 -3.09 17.32
N ARG A 30 -22.08 -1.87 17.67
CA ARG A 30 -21.50 -0.62 17.17
C ARG A 30 -20.04 -0.48 17.59
N LYS A 31 -19.69 -0.74 18.86
CA LYS A 31 -18.30 -0.72 19.33
C LYS A 31 -17.43 -1.72 18.57
N ILE A 32 -17.89 -2.97 18.42
CA ILE A 32 -17.18 -4.01 17.65
C ILE A 32 -16.96 -3.55 16.22
N THR A 33 -17.99 -3.04 15.56
CA THR A 33 -17.90 -2.54 14.17
C THR A 33 -16.93 -1.39 14.06
N SER A 34 -16.96 -0.43 14.98
CA SER A 34 -16.03 0.70 15.04
C SER A 34 -14.58 0.23 15.20
N ILE A 35 -14.32 -0.75 16.07
CA ILE A 35 -12.97 -1.32 16.26
C ILE A 35 -12.50 -2.06 14.99
N ALA A 36 -13.39 -2.84 14.37
CA ALA A 36 -13.07 -3.55 13.12
C ALA A 36 -12.75 -2.56 11.99
N LEU A 37 -13.52 -1.48 11.87
CA LEU A 37 -13.27 -0.42 10.91
C LEU A 37 -11.96 0.31 11.19
N ALA A 38 -11.69 0.71 12.44
CA ALA A 38 -10.45 1.37 12.83
C ALA A 38 -9.22 0.49 12.54
N THR A 39 -9.32 -0.81 12.81
CA THR A 39 -8.26 -1.79 12.48
C THR A 39 -8.00 -1.86 10.98
N ARG A 40 -9.07 -1.89 10.18
CA ARG A 40 -8.96 -1.91 8.71
C ARG A 40 -8.36 -0.61 8.17
N VAL A 41 -8.77 0.54 8.70
CA VAL A 41 -8.22 1.86 8.35
C VAL A 41 -6.73 1.90 8.68
N SER A 42 -6.33 1.50 9.90
CA SER A 42 -4.93 1.46 10.29
C SER A 42 -4.08 0.56 9.37
N LYS A 43 -4.60 -0.60 8.98
CA LYS A 43 -3.91 -1.48 8.01
C LYS A 43 -3.72 -0.79 6.65
N LEU A 44 -4.75 -0.09 6.16
CA LEU A 44 -4.67 0.66 4.90
C LEU A 44 -3.70 1.83 4.98
N GLU A 45 -3.63 2.52 6.11
CA GLU A 45 -2.68 3.62 6.35
C GLU A 45 -1.23 3.11 6.30
N VAL A 46 -0.95 1.98 6.95
CA VAL A 46 0.38 1.34 6.89
C VAL A 46 0.73 0.92 5.47
N GLU A 47 -0.21 0.33 4.74
CA GLU A 47 0.01 -0.07 3.36
C GLU A 47 0.24 1.14 2.44
N ALA A 48 -0.53 2.21 2.61
CA ALA A 48 -0.36 3.46 1.87
C ALA A 48 1.00 4.10 2.15
N ALA A 49 1.44 4.13 3.42
CA ALA A 49 2.76 4.62 3.79
C ALA A 49 3.87 3.80 3.12
N ARG A 50 3.76 2.46 3.15
CA ARG A 50 4.70 1.56 2.47
C ARG A 50 4.72 1.77 0.95
N LEU A 51 3.57 1.99 0.32
CA LEU A 51 3.50 2.26 -1.12
C LEU A 51 4.13 3.60 -1.48
N ARG A 52 3.92 4.65 -0.67
CA ARG A 52 4.58 5.95 -0.84
C ARG A 52 6.11 5.83 -0.72
N GLN A 53 6.60 5.08 0.27
CA GLN A 53 8.03 4.84 0.41
C GLN A 53 8.63 4.16 -0.83
N LYS A 54 7.93 3.15 -1.37
CA LYS A 54 8.34 2.48 -2.61
C LYS A 54 8.33 3.38 -3.84
N LEU A 55 7.46 4.39 -3.88
CA LEU A 55 7.46 5.38 -4.95
C LEU A 55 8.71 6.24 -4.88
N VAL A 56 9.03 6.77 -3.69
CA VAL A 56 10.25 7.55 -3.47
C VAL A 56 11.50 6.75 -3.87
N GLU A 57 11.62 5.50 -3.42
CA GLU A 57 12.75 4.62 -3.79
C GLU A 57 12.87 4.42 -5.31
N LYS A 58 11.74 4.37 -6.02
CA LYS A 58 11.74 4.25 -7.49
C LYS A 58 12.11 5.56 -8.17
N ASP A 59 11.63 6.69 -7.67
CA ASP A 59 11.97 8.01 -8.20
C ASP A 59 13.47 8.28 -8.03
N ASP A 60 14.05 7.92 -6.89
CA ASP A 60 15.50 8.02 -6.64
C ASP A 60 16.29 7.16 -7.64
N ALA A 61 15.88 5.91 -7.84
CA ALA A 61 16.53 5.02 -8.82
C ALA A 61 16.39 5.52 -10.26
N ILE A 62 15.27 6.14 -10.61
CA ILE A 62 15.08 6.77 -11.93
C ILE A 62 16.05 7.94 -12.10
N ALA A 63 16.19 8.79 -11.08
CA ALA A 63 17.11 9.93 -11.13
C ALA A 63 18.57 9.48 -11.30
N GLU A 64 19.01 8.44 -10.58
CA GLU A 64 20.35 7.88 -10.72
C GLU A 64 20.60 7.29 -12.13
N LEU A 65 19.61 6.59 -12.68
CA LEU A 65 19.68 6.06 -14.04
C LEU A 65 19.76 7.18 -15.09
N GLN A 66 18.99 8.26 -14.90
CA GLN A 66 19.03 9.42 -15.78
C GLN A 66 20.39 10.13 -15.74
N GLU A 67 20.97 10.30 -14.55
CA GLU A 67 22.32 10.87 -14.39
C GLU A 67 23.38 9.99 -15.08
N THR A 68 23.27 8.68 -14.93
CA THR A 68 24.21 7.73 -15.56
C THR A 68 24.08 7.77 -17.07
N LEU A 69 22.85 7.83 -17.59
CA LEU A 69 22.58 7.93 -19.01
C LEU A 69 23.19 9.22 -19.59
N GLN A 70 23.00 10.36 -18.94
CA GLN A 70 23.59 11.63 -19.38
C GLN A 70 25.13 11.55 -19.44
N LYS A 71 25.77 10.99 -18.41
CA LYS A 71 27.24 10.81 -18.39
C LYS A 71 27.74 9.93 -19.54
N LEU A 72 26.98 8.89 -19.88
CA LEU A 72 27.32 8.00 -20.99
C LEU A 72 27.14 8.68 -22.35
N GLU A 73 26.08 9.48 -22.51
CA GLU A 73 25.86 10.28 -23.71
C GLU A 73 26.99 11.31 -23.91
N ASP A 74 27.37 12.03 -22.86
CA ASP A 74 28.48 12.99 -22.90
C ASP A 74 29.80 12.29 -23.28
N SER A 75 30.07 11.13 -22.66
CA SER A 75 31.27 10.33 -22.95
C SER A 75 31.30 9.80 -24.38
N LEU A 76 30.14 9.42 -24.92
CA LEU A 76 30.00 8.97 -26.30
C LEU A 76 30.26 10.13 -27.27
N PHE A 77 29.63 11.29 -27.02
CA PHE A 77 29.82 12.49 -27.83
C PHE A 77 31.29 12.91 -27.87
N GLU A 78 31.98 12.93 -26.72
CA GLU A 78 33.42 13.22 -26.67
C GLU A 78 34.25 12.21 -27.47
N ALA A 79 33.90 10.93 -27.42
CA ALA A 79 34.61 9.88 -28.16
C ALA A 79 34.40 10.02 -29.67
N GLU A 80 33.17 10.34 -30.10
CA GLU A 80 32.82 10.62 -31.49
C GLU A 80 33.55 11.86 -32.02
N GLU A 81 33.62 12.94 -31.24
CA GLU A 81 34.37 14.15 -31.60
C GLU A 81 35.87 13.84 -31.78
N LYS A 82 36.48 13.15 -30.82
CA LYS A 82 37.90 12.73 -30.89
C LYS A 82 38.16 11.86 -32.12
N LEU A 83 37.25 10.93 -32.45
CA LEU A 83 37.36 10.07 -33.63
C LEU A 83 37.22 10.88 -34.93
N SER A 84 36.29 11.83 -34.99
CA SER A 84 36.11 12.72 -36.13
C SER A 84 37.37 13.54 -36.42
N ILE A 85 37.97 14.13 -35.37
CA ILE A 85 39.24 14.87 -35.49
C ILE A 85 40.35 13.95 -36.02
N ALA A 86 40.54 12.77 -35.40
CA ALA A 86 41.59 11.83 -35.78
C ALA A 86 41.43 11.27 -37.22
N THR A 87 40.21 11.25 -37.74
CA THR A 87 39.92 10.82 -39.12
C THR A 87 40.02 11.95 -40.14
N HIS A 88 39.86 13.22 -39.74
CA HIS A 88 40.04 14.40 -40.60
C HIS A 88 41.51 14.86 -40.70
N GLU A 89 42.36 14.50 -39.73
CA GLU A 89 43.81 14.83 -39.73
C GLU A 89 44.69 13.87 -40.58
N LYS A 90 44.09 13.01 -41.40
CA LYS A 90 44.77 12.09 -42.35
C LYS A 90 44.47 12.44 -43.80
#